data_AF-A0A3B1B7H7-F1
#
_entry.id   AF-A0A3B1B7H7-F1
#
_cell.length_a   1.000
_cell.length_b   1.000
_cell.length_c   1.000
_cell.angle_alpha   90.00
_cell.angle_beta   90.00
_cell.angle_gamma   90.00
#
_symmetry.space_group_name_H-M   'P 1'
#
loop_
_entity.id
_entity.type
_entity.pdbx_description
1 polymer ?
#
loop_
_entity_poly.entity_id
_entity_poly.type
_entity_poly.pdbx_seq_one_letter_code
_entity_poly.pdbx_strand_id
1 'polypeptide(L)'
;MTKYDIEIGENYSPSTCHCCGKSGYTAHGFVYKNNDAYAVYYAAWSEMHVDKKVTLALAMGDWDEDKTSDDRTCFGIDVYEGDEEILFRVIDPEESPWLNTDLLGKMISRDEGVKHQLKSEAFSIAEEVIRNHGAIKSYLNA
;
A
#
# COMPACT_ATOMS: atom_id res chain seq x y z
N MET A 1 2.52 18.62 11.80
CA MET A 1 2.55 17.50 10.83
C MET A 1 2.41 16.25 11.65
N THR A 2 1.43 15.40 11.34
CA THR A 2 1.31 14.07 11.96
C THR A 2 2.50 13.24 11.54
N LYS A 3 3.20 12.61 12.49
CA LYS A 3 4.32 11.72 12.20
C LYS A 3 3.81 10.28 12.15
N TYR A 4 4.16 9.56 11.10
CA TYR A 4 3.95 8.11 11.00
C TYR A 4 5.29 7.41 11.17
N ASP A 5 5.29 6.32 11.92
CA ASP A 5 6.45 5.44 12.06
C ASP A 5 6.14 4.12 11.36
N ILE A 6 7.05 3.69 10.47
CA ILE A 6 6.88 2.49 9.64
C ILE A 6 7.66 1.34 10.26
N GLU A 7 6.96 0.29 10.65
CA GLU A 7 7.57 -0.98 11.03
C GLU A 7 7.46 -1.95 9.86
N ILE A 8 8.60 -2.32 9.30
CA ILE A 8 8.67 -3.28 8.20
C ILE A 8 8.59 -4.68 8.82
N GLY A 9 7.51 -5.42 8.53
CA GLY A 9 7.36 -6.81 8.93
C GLY A 9 8.25 -7.69 8.06
N GLU A 10 7.71 -8.12 6.92
CA GLU A 10 8.50 -8.82 5.91
C GLU A 10 8.96 -7.85 4.82
N ASN A 11 10.28 -7.66 4.71
CA ASN A 11 10.86 -6.66 3.83
C ASN A 11 10.60 -6.94 2.34
N TYR A 12 10.68 -8.21 1.92
CA TYR A 12 10.15 -8.70 0.66
C TYR A 12 10.13 -10.23 0.67
N SER A 13 9.21 -10.82 -0.07
CA SER A 13 9.11 -12.25 -0.35
C SER A 13 8.91 -12.47 -1.84
N PRO A 14 9.53 -13.49 -2.45
CA PRO A 14 9.23 -13.85 -3.83
C PRO A 14 7.73 -14.12 -4.02
N SER A 15 7.18 -13.57 -5.09
CA SER A 15 5.78 -13.72 -5.46
C SER A 15 5.65 -13.85 -6.98
N THR A 16 4.43 -14.07 -7.44
CA THR A 16 4.09 -14.04 -8.87
C THR A 16 3.19 -12.84 -9.11
N CYS A 17 3.51 -12.03 -10.13
CA CYS A 17 2.72 -10.87 -10.51
C CYS A 17 1.30 -11.29 -10.89
N HIS A 18 0.30 -10.67 -10.25
CA HIS A 18 -1.11 -10.96 -10.49
C HIS A 18 -1.56 -10.65 -11.92
N CYS A 19 -0.99 -9.61 -12.54
CA CYS A 19 -1.36 -9.17 -13.89
C CYS A 19 -0.84 -10.10 -15.00
N CYS A 20 0.45 -10.48 -14.93
CA CYS A 20 1.13 -11.13 -16.06
C CYS A 20 1.85 -12.44 -15.74
N GLY A 21 1.83 -12.90 -14.47
CA GLY A 21 2.43 -14.17 -14.07
C GLY A 21 3.96 -14.17 -13.98
N LYS A 22 4.62 -13.02 -14.16
CA LYS A 22 6.08 -12.91 -14.05
C LYS A 22 6.53 -12.88 -12.58
N SER A 23 7.80 -13.19 -12.34
CA SER A 23 8.40 -13.08 -11.01
C SER A 23 8.23 -11.66 -10.45
N GLY A 24 7.83 -11.59 -9.19
CA GLY A 24 7.67 -10.36 -8.46
C GLY A 24 7.98 -10.56 -6.99
N TYR A 25 7.64 -9.55 -6.22
CA TYR A 25 7.82 -9.53 -4.79
C TYR A 25 6.58 -8.98 -4.11
N THR A 26 6.33 -9.45 -2.90
CA THR A 26 5.38 -8.85 -1.97
C THR A 26 6.09 -8.43 -0.70
N ALA A 27 5.56 -7.43 -0.01
CA ALA A 27 6.03 -7.03 1.32
C ALA A 27 4.86 -6.51 2.15
N HIS A 28 5.05 -6.40 3.46
CA HIS A 28 4.05 -5.81 4.35
C HIS A 28 4.68 -5.17 5.58
N GLY A 29 3.91 -4.31 6.24
CA GLY A 29 4.33 -3.69 7.49
C GLY A 29 3.20 -2.94 8.18
N PHE A 30 3.51 -2.47 9.37
CA PHE A 30 2.62 -1.69 10.21
C PHE A 30 2.99 -0.21 10.14
N VAL A 31 1.97 0.63 10.30
CA VAL A 31 2.07 2.08 10.36
C VAL A 31 1.55 2.52 11.71
N TYR A 32 2.40 3.16 12.49
CA TYR A 32 2.05 3.68 13.80
C TYR A 32 1.79 5.18 13.74
N LYS A 33 0.75 5.62 14.44
CA LYS A 33 0.40 7.02 14.64
C LYS A 33 0.33 7.28 16.13
N ASN A 34 1.20 8.15 16.64
CA ASN A 34 1.31 8.42 18.08
C ASN A 34 1.58 7.17 18.94
N ASN A 35 2.37 6.21 18.43
CA ASN A 35 2.67 4.90 19.02
C ASN A 35 1.53 3.86 19.00
N ASP A 36 0.38 4.18 18.40
CA ASP A 36 -0.72 3.23 18.23
C ASP A 36 -0.74 2.68 16.80
N ALA A 37 -0.99 1.38 16.63
CA ALA A 37 -1.10 0.74 15.32
C ALA A 37 -2.32 1.31 14.58
N TYR A 38 -2.08 1.98 13.46
CA TYR A 38 -3.09 2.78 12.78
C TYR A 38 -3.38 2.34 11.34
N ALA A 39 -2.41 1.71 10.68
CA ALA A 39 -2.64 1.08 9.39
C ALA A 39 -1.71 -0.11 9.18
N VAL A 40 -2.10 -0.98 8.26
CA VAL A 40 -1.24 -2.00 7.67
C VAL A 40 -1.15 -1.74 6.18
N TYR A 41 0.03 -1.87 5.63
CA TYR A 41 0.23 -1.86 4.20
C TYR A 41 0.70 -3.22 3.71
N TYR A 42 0.23 -3.58 2.52
CA TYR A 42 0.84 -4.60 1.69
C TYR A 42 1.32 -3.95 0.40
N ALA A 43 2.47 -4.40 -0.09
CA ALA A 43 3.11 -3.88 -1.30
C ALA A 43 3.46 -5.02 -2.25
N ALA A 44 3.34 -4.78 -3.55
CA ALA A 44 3.66 -5.74 -4.59
C ALA A 44 4.29 -5.03 -5.77
N TRP A 45 5.35 -5.62 -6.33
CA TRP A 45 6.02 -5.11 -7.51
C TRP A 45 6.62 -6.27 -8.31
N SER A 46 6.98 -6.03 -9.56
CA SER A 46 7.62 -7.02 -10.42
C SER A 46 8.73 -6.39 -11.24
N GLU A 47 9.90 -7.02 -11.24
CA GLU A 47 11.07 -6.57 -11.99
C GLU A 47 10.92 -6.75 -13.50
N MET A 48 10.00 -7.60 -13.94
CA MET A 48 9.81 -7.91 -15.36
C MET A 48 8.47 -7.44 -15.92
N HIS A 49 7.67 -6.70 -15.15
CA HIS A 49 6.42 -6.10 -15.64
C HIS A 49 6.71 -4.94 -16.60
N VAL A 50 5.81 -4.71 -17.57
CA VAL A 50 6.00 -3.65 -18.58
C VAL A 50 5.92 -2.26 -17.93
N ASP A 51 5.00 -2.10 -16.99
CA ASP A 51 4.88 -0.92 -16.15
C ASP A 51 5.71 -1.11 -14.87
N LYS A 52 6.72 -0.27 -14.68
CA LYS A 52 7.51 -0.22 -13.46
C LYS A 52 6.71 0.53 -12.39
N LYS A 53 6.06 -0.22 -11.50
CA LYS A 53 5.21 0.32 -10.43
C LYS A 53 5.19 -0.58 -9.21
N VAL A 54 4.83 0.00 -8.08
CA VAL A 54 4.48 -0.69 -6.84
C VAL A 54 3.00 -0.50 -6.60
N THR A 55 2.27 -1.58 -6.38
CA THR A 55 0.87 -1.52 -5.96
C THR A 55 0.80 -1.71 -4.45
N LEU A 56 0.16 -0.78 -3.76
CA LEU A 56 -0.10 -0.80 -2.33
C LEU A 56 -1.57 -1.12 -2.07
N ALA A 57 -1.83 -2.00 -1.11
CA ALA A 57 -3.09 -2.05 -0.39
C ALA A 57 -2.86 -1.47 1.01
N LEU A 58 -3.45 -0.32 1.28
CA LEU A 58 -3.29 0.40 2.54
C LEU A 58 -4.60 0.35 3.34
N ALA A 59 -4.62 -0.47 4.38
CA ALA A 59 -5.76 -0.65 5.26
C ALA A 59 -5.61 0.23 6.50
N MET A 60 -6.38 1.32 6.53
CA MET A 60 -6.39 2.30 7.61
C MET A 60 -7.54 2.02 8.58
N GLY A 61 -7.28 2.10 9.87
CA GLY A 61 -8.27 1.83 10.90
C GLY A 61 -7.63 1.19 12.12
N ASP A 62 -8.47 0.70 13.01
CA ASP A 62 -8.00 0.12 14.26
C ASP A 62 -7.60 -1.36 14.07
N TRP A 63 -6.47 -1.73 14.68
CA TRP A 63 -5.84 -3.05 14.60
C TRP A 63 -5.77 -3.77 15.95
N ASP A 64 -6.42 -3.22 16.98
CA ASP A 64 -6.54 -3.84 18.30
C ASP A 64 -7.35 -5.15 18.28
N GLU A 65 -7.18 -5.99 19.31
CA GLU A 65 -7.73 -7.35 19.39
C GLU A 65 -9.26 -7.44 19.22
N ASP A 66 -9.99 -6.38 19.61
CA ASP A 66 -11.47 -6.33 19.57
C ASP A 66 -12.02 -5.83 18.22
N LYS A 67 -11.16 -5.55 17.23
CA LYS A 67 -11.54 -4.91 15.97
C LYS A 67 -11.59 -5.87 14.80
N THR A 68 -12.50 -5.58 13.88
CA THR A 68 -12.75 -6.39 12.70
C THR A 68 -12.31 -5.67 11.42
N SER A 69 -12.33 -6.38 10.30
CA SER A 69 -12.05 -5.79 9.00
C SER A 69 -13.09 -4.75 8.57
N ASP A 70 -14.29 -4.75 9.16
CA ASP A 70 -15.33 -3.73 8.93
C ASP A 70 -14.97 -2.38 9.58
N ASP A 71 -14.05 -2.37 10.55
CA ASP A 71 -13.54 -1.15 11.19
C ASP A 71 -12.40 -0.48 10.39
N ARG A 72 -12.13 -0.98 9.18
CA ARG A 72 -11.00 -0.58 8.35
C ARG A 72 -11.46 -0.11 6.97
N THR A 73 -10.80 0.92 6.46
CA THR A 73 -10.94 1.40 5.08
C THR A 73 -9.66 1.07 4.32
N CYS A 74 -9.77 0.30 3.24
CA CYS A 74 -8.63 -0.06 2.42
C CYS A 74 -8.56 0.75 1.12
N PHE A 75 -7.41 1.37 0.87
CA PHE A 75 -7.10 2.06 -0.38
C PHE A 75 -6.17 1.21 -1.24
N GLY A 76 -6.52 1.02 -2.51
CA GLY A 76 -5.56 0.60 -3.53
C GLY A 76 -4.81 1.81 -4.06
N ILE A 77 -3.47 1.79 -4.05
CA ILE A 77 -2.63 2.88 -4.56
C ILE A 77 -1.51 2.31 -5.43
N ASP A 78 -1.44 2.74 -6.68
CA ASP A 78 -0.25 2.56 -7.51
C ASP A 78 0.75 3.69 -7.27
N VAL A 79 2.02 3.32 -7.21
CA VAL A 79 3.18 4.20 -7.05
C VAL A 79 4.15 3.95 -8.20
N TYR A 80 4.55 4.99 -8.91
CA TYR A 80 5.42 4.89 -10.08
C TYR A 80 6.29 6.14 -10.23
N GLU A 81 7.39 6.00 -10.95
CA GLU A 81 8.27 7.13 -11.27
C GLU A 81 7.63 8.03 -12.34
N GLY A 82 7.58 9.32 -12.07
CA GLY A 82 7.41 10.37 -13.08
C GLY A 82 8.74 10.97 -13.49
N ASP A 83 8.70 12.05 -14.28
CA ASP A 83 9.92 12.68 -14.82
C ASP A 83 10.82 13.29 -13.73
N GLU A 84 10.24 13.89 -12.68
CA GLU A 84 10.98 14.56 -11.59
C GLU A 84 10.56 14.10 -10.19
N GLU A 85 9.48 13.33 -10.07
CA GLU A 85 8.87 12.96 -8.79
C GLU A 85 8.23 11.57 -8.82
N ILE A 86 8.00 11.01 -7.62
CA ILE A 86 7.20 9.79 -7.47
C ILE A 86 5.72 10.18 -7.49
N LEU A 87 4.96 9.52 -8.37
CA LEU A 87 3.54 9.76 -8.56
C LEU A 87 2.72 8.66 -7.89
N PHE A 88 1.55 9.06 -7.39
CA PHE A 88 0.61 8.17 -6.73
C PHE A 88 -0.76 8.24 -7.40
N ARG A 89 -1.39 7.08 -7.60
CA ARG A 89 -2.74 6.98 -8.18
C ARG A 89 -3.58 6.03 -7.34
N VAL A 90 -4.74 6.47 -6.89
CA VAL A 90 -5.77 5.56 -6.37
C VAL A 90 -6.26 4.67 -7.51
N ILE A 91 -6.32 3.36 -7.27
CA ILE A 91 -6.78 2.35 -8.22
C ILE A 91 -8.10 1.74 -7.78
N ASP A 92 -8.79 1.10 -8.71
CA ASP A 92 -9.97 0.31 -8.37
C ASP A 92 -9.58 -1.05 -7.74
N PRO A 93 -10.45 -1.64 -6.92
CA PRO A 93 -10.17 -2.91 -6.25
C PRO A 93 -9.72 -4.03 -7.20
N GLU A 94 -10.27 -4.09 -8.41
CA GLU A 94 -9.96 -5.10 -9.42
C GLU A 94 -8.54 -4.97 -9.99
N GLU A 95 -7.90 -3.81 -9.83
CA GLU A 95 -6.50 -3.58 -10.23
C GLU A 95 -5.52 -4.08 -9.14
N SER A 96 -6.00 -4.42 -7.94
CA SER A 96 -5.19 -4.77 -6.77
C SER A 96 -5.00 -6.30 -6.61
N PRO A 97 -3.78 -6.78 -6.27
CA PRO A 97 -3.56 -8.17 -5.89
C PRO A 97 -4.36 -8.64 -4.67
N TRP A 98 -4.89 -7.71 -3.86
CA TRP A 98 -5.58 -7.99 -2.59
C TRP A 98 -7.08 -7.73 -2.64
N LEU A 99 -7.72 -7.76 -3.81
CA LEU A 99 -9.18 -7.58 -3.93
C LEU A 99 -9.98 -8.48 -2.96
N ASN A 100 -9.59 -9.75 -2.83
CA ASN A 100 -10.37 -10.78 -2.15
C ASN A 100 -9.85 -11.15 -0.75
N THR A 101 -9.17 -10.22 -0.06
CA THR A 101 -8.68 -10.49 1.31
C THR A 101 -9.64 -9.94 2.35
N ASP A 102 -10.04 -10.78 3.29
CA ASP A 102 -10.85 -10.37 4.45
C ASP A 102 -10.02 -9.61 5.49
N LEU A 103 -8.68 -9.63 5.38
CA LEU A 103 -7.77 -9.06 6.37
C LEU A 103 -7.76 -7.52 6.38
N LEU A 104 -7.83 -6.92 5.18
CA LEU A 104 -7.56 -5.49 4.98
C LEU A 104 -8.80 -4.61 5.13
N GLY A 105 -9.97 -5.23 5.34
CA GLY A 105 -11.23 -4.52 5.16
C GLY A 105 -11.56 -4.31 3.68
N LYS A 106 -12.74 -3.74 3.45
CA LYS A 106 -13.22 -3.52 2.09
C LYS A 106 -12.34 -2.48 1.38
N MET A 107 -11.75 -2.88 0.25
CA MET A 107 -11.08 -1.93 -0.65
C MET A 107 -12.14 -1.07 -1.34
N ILE A 108 -12.02 0.25 -1.18
CA ILE A 108 -12.95 1.20 -1.79
C ILE A 108 -12.62 1.43 -3.26
N SER A 109 -13.64 1.79 -4.05
CA SER A 109 -13.45 2.17 -5.45
C SER A 109 -12.57 3.40 -5.60
N ARG A 110 -11.95 3.58 -6.77
CA ARG A 110 -11.18 4.79 -7.07
C ARG A 110 -12.03 6.06 -6.92
N ASP A 111 -13.25 6.03 -7.43
CA ASP A 111 -14.18 7.15 -7.39
C ASP A 111 -14.60 7.56 -5.97
N GLU A 112 -14.66 6.59 -5.06
CA GLU A 112 -14.87 6.81 -3.63
C GLU A 112 -13.58 7.31 -2.97
N GLY A 113 -12.45 6.65 -3.21
CA GLY A 113 -11.15 6.98 -2.61
C GLY A 113 -10.69 8.40 -2.91
N VAL A 114 -10.90 8.91 -4.13
CA VAL A 114 -10.51 10.30 -4.46
C VAL A 114 -11.36 11.38 -3.76
N LYS A 115 -12.53 11.00 -3.22
CA LYS A 115 -13.45 11.86 -2.46
C LYS A 115 -13.43 11.55 -0.96
N HIS A 116 -12.79 10.46 -0.55
CA HIS A 116 -12.81 9.98 0.83
C HIS A 116 -12.07 10.93 1.78
N GLN A 117 -12.60 11.10 2.99
CA GLN A 117 -12.03 12.01 3.99
C GLN A 117 -10.60 11.62 4.40
N LEU A 118 -10.28 10.33 4.35
CA LEU A 118 -8.94 9.80 4.68
C LEU A 118 -7.94 9.89 3.52
N LYS A 119 -8.34 10.36 2.33
CA LYS A 119 -7.47 10.36 1.14
C LYS A 119 -6.12 11.02 1.38
N SER A 120 -6.12 12.24 1.92
CA SER A 120 -4.88 12.99 2.17
C SER A 120 -3.97 12.25 3.15
N GLU A 121 -4.56 11.59 4.13
CA GLU A 121 -3.84 10.78 5.12
C GLU A 121 -3.30 9.49 4.50
N ALA A 122 -4.06 8.82 3.64
CA ALA A 122 -3.63 7.65 2.88
C ALA A 122 -2.39 7.96 2.01
N PHE A 123 -2.37 9.11 1.33
CA PHE A 123 -1.18 9.54 0.57
C PHE A 123 0.00 9.86 1.48
N SER A 124 -0.20 10.56 2.61
CA SER A 124 0.88 10.83 3.56
C SER A 124 1.51 9.55 4.11
N ILE A 125 0.69 8.53 4.40
CA ILE A 125 1.19 7.23 4.85
C ILE A 125 1.92 6.50 3.71
N ALA A 126 1.36 6.50 2.50
CA ALA A 126 2.01 5.89 1.34
C ALA A 126 3.39 6.52 1.08
N GLU A 127 3.50 7.85 1.14
CA GLU A 127 4.78 8.56 1.03
C GLU A 127 5.80 8.10 2.09
N GLU A 128 5.37 7.95 3.35
CA GLU A 128 6.25 7.45 4.42
C GLU A 128 6.66 5.99 4.21
N VAL A 129 5.76 5.12 3.72
CA VAL A 129 6.11 3.75 3.34
C VAL A 129 7.20 3.76 2.26
N ILE A 130 7.04 4.53 1.19
CA ILE A 130 8.03 4.62 0.10
C ILE A 130 9.36 5.19 0.60
N ARG A 131 9.34 6.17 1.52
CA ARG A 131 10.54 6.80 2.08
C ARG A 131 11.36 5.85 2.94
N ASN A 132 10.68 5.01 3.73
CA ASN A 132 11.31 4.21 4.79
C ASN A 132 11.49 2.72 4.41
N HIS A 133 10.75 2.19 3.44
CA HIS A 133 10.86 0.79 3.00
C HIS A 133 11.97 0.62 1.97
N GLY A 134 13.16 0.19 2.42
CA GLY A 134 14.37 0.10 1.59
C GLY A 134 14.24 -0.72 0.30
N ALA A 135 13.54 -1.86 0.32
CA ALA A 135 13.33 -2.70 -0.87
C ALA A 135 12.50 -1.98 -1.94
N ILE A 136 11.36 -1.39 -1.54
CA ILE A 136 10.49 -0.63 -2.45
C ILE A 136 11.22 0.58 -3.01
N LYS A 137 11.93 1.32 -2.14
CA LYS A 137 12.72 2.49 -2.56
C LYS A 137 13.80 2.12 -3.57
N SER A 138 14.49 1.00 -3.35
CA SER A 138 15.52 0.51 -4.27
C SER A 138 14.90 0.14 -5.62
N TYR A 139 13.75 -0.54 -5.63
CA TYR A 139 13.04 -0.89 -6.86
C TYR A 139 12.58 0.35 -7.63
N LEU A 140 12.01 1.35 -6.95
CA LEU A 140 11.58 2.57 -7.61
C LEU A 140 12.76 3.33 -8.18
N ASN A 141 13.88 3.52 -7.48
CA ASN A 141 15.02 4.30 -7.98
C ASN A 141 16.04 3.52 -8.86
N ALA A 142 15.75 2.28 -9.27
CA ALA A 142 16.66 1.42 -10.05
C ALA A 142 16.65 1.71 -11.55
#